data_AF-A0A7X7TJR0-F1
#
_entry.id   AF-A0A7X7TJR0-F1
#
_cell.length_a   1.000
_cell.length_b   1.000
_cell.length_c   1.000
_cell.angle_alpha   90.00
_cell.angle_beta   90.00
_cell.angle_gamma   90.00
#
_symmetry.space_group_name_H-M   'P 1'
#
loop_
_entity.id
_entity.type
_entity.pdbx_description
1 polymer ?
#
loop_
_entity_poly.entity_id
_entity_poly.type
_entity_poly.pdbx_seq_one_letter_code
_entity_poly.pdbx_strand_id
1 'polypeptide(L)' 'MDTYEAILDFFAKAEQAVRTGDIVKATGIDKKEVEKVMNRLKKEGKIVSPKRCYWEIKKD' A
#
# COMPACT_ATOMS: atom_id res chain seq x y z
N MET A 1 2.21 2.43 16.63
CA MET A 1 2.13 1.71 15.35
C MET A 1 2.20 2.75 14.27
N ASP A 2 3.28 2.75 13.51
CA ASP A 2 3.44 3.71 12.42
C ASP A 2 2.48 3.36 11.28
N THR A 3 1.83 4.38 10.73
CA THR A 3 0.91 4.26 9.60
C THR A 3 1.59 3.59 8.40
N TYR A 4 2.90 3.85 8.26
CA TYR A 4 3.76 3.23 7.25
C TYR A 4 3.88 1.71 7.42
N GLU A 5 4.21 1.25 8.64
CA GLU A 5 4.39 -0.17 8.92
C GLU A 5 3.08 -0.95 8.76
N ALA A 6 1.96 -0.38 9.22
CA ALA A 6 0.65 -1.02 9.07
C ALA A 6 0.28 -1.25 7.60
N ILE A 7 0.56 -0.27 6.73
CA ILE A 7 0.31 -0.39 5.29
C ILE A 7 1.31 -1.35 4.64
N LEU A 8 2.58 -1.30 5.04
CA LEU A 8 3.61 -2.21 4.53
C LEU A 8 3.29 -3.67 4.88
N ASP A 9 2.89 -3.95 6.11
CA ASP A 9 2.49 -5.27 6.59
C ASP A 9 1.20 -5.74 5.89
N PHE A 10 0.25 -4.83 5.66
CA PHE A 10 -0.93 -5.12 4.84
C PHE A 10 -0.53 -5.54 3.43
N PHE A 11 0.39 -4.83 2.78
CA PHE A 11 0.91 -5.20 1.46
C PHE A 11 1.74 -6.48 1.46
N ALA A 12 2.48 -6.77 2.54
CA ALA A 12 3.25 -8.00 2.68
C ALA A 12 2.33 -9.23 2.81
N LYS A 13 1.19 -9.06 3.49
CA LYS A 13 0.12 -10.07 3.62
C LYS A 13 -0.81 -10.11 2.42
N ALA A 14 -0.91 -9.03 1.66
CA ALA A 14 -1.70 -8.98 0.45
C ALA A 14 -1.02 -9.85 -0.63
N GLU A 15 -1.62 -10.99 -0.93
CA GLU A 15 -1.21 -11.86 -2.04
C GLU A 15 -1.62 -11.31 -3.41
N GLN A 16 -2.36 -10.20 -3.43
CA GLN A 16 -3.00 -9.64 -4.61
C GLN A 16 -2.73 -8.14 -4.67
N ALA A 17 -2.73 -7.61 -5.89
CA ALA A 17 -2.71 -6.18 -6.08
C ALA A 17 -4.02 -5.58 -5.52
N VAL A 18 -3.89 -4.60 -4.64
CA VAL A 18 -4.99 -3.94 -3.91
C VAL A 18 -5.08 -2.48 -4.31
N ARG A 19 -6.27 -1.88 -4.20
CA ARG A 19 -6.45 -0.45 -4.45
C ARG A 19 -6.20 0.35 -3.18
N THR A 20 -5.86 1.63 -3.33
CA THR A 20 -5.74 2.58 -2.21
C THR A 20 -7.00 2.58 -1.33
N GLY A 21 -8.18 2.51 -1.94
CA GLY A 21 -9.44 2.44 -1.21
C GLY A 21 -9.63 1.16 -0.39
N ASP A 22 -9.07 0.03 -0.85
CA ASP A 22 -9.12 -1.23 -0.12
C ASP A 22 -8.20 -1.18 1.11
N ILE A 23 -7.02 -0.56 0.97
CA ILE A 23 -6.09 -0.34 2.09
C ILE A 23 -6.74 0.56 3.15
N VAL A 24 -7.36 1.68 2.74
CA VAL A 24 -8.09 2.58 3.66
C VAL A 24 -9.17 1.82 4.43
N LYS A 25 -9.95 0.97 3.75
CA LYS A 25 -10.99 0.17 4.40
C LYS A 25 -10.43 -0.92 5.32
N ALA A 26 -9.36 -1.59 4.91
CA ALA A 26 -8.79 -2.70 5.65
C ALA A 26 -7.99 -2.25 6.88
N THR A 27 -7.26 -1.13 6.75
CA THR A 27 -6.42 -0.59 7.83
C THR A 27 -7.15 0.43 8.70
N GLY A 28 -8.26 0.99 8.23
CA GLY A 28 -8.95 2.10 8.90
C GLY A 28 -8.16 3.41 8.89
N ILE A 29 -7.07 3.48 8.12
CA ILE A 29 -6.20 4.65 8.04
C ILE A 29 -6.82 5.70 7.13
N ASP A 30 -6.65 6.95 7.52
CA ASP A 30 -7.10 8.10 6.73
C ASP A 30 -6.51 8.10 5.31
N LYS A 31 -7.32 8.41 4.31
CA LYS A 31 -6.92 8.34 2.90
C LYS A 31 -5.66 9.15 2.61
N LYS A 32 -5.51 10.31 3.26
CA LYS A 32 -4.32 11.17 3.12
C LYS A 32 -3.05 10.48 3.59
N GLU A 33 -3.13 9.74 4.68
CA GLU A 33 -1.99 9.02 5.24
C GLU A 33 -1.64 7.81 4.37
N VAL A 34 -2.66 7.06 3.90
CA VAL A 34 -2.44 5.98 2.93
C VAL A 34 -1.78 6.48 1.65
N GLU A 35 -2.24 7.59 1.09
CA GLU A 35 -1.63 8.18 -0.11
C GLU A 35 -0.19 8.66 0.13
N LYS A 36 0.10 9.28 1.28
CA LYS A 36 1.48 9.66 1.65
C LYS A 36 2.40 8.44 1.71
N VAL A 37 1.98 7.40 2.42
CA VAL A 37 2.76 6.17 2.59
C VAL A 37 2.93 5.46 1.26
N MET A 38 1.86 5.29 0.48
CA MET A 38 1.96 4.71 -0.86
C MET A 38 2.91 5.49 -1.77
N ASN A 39 2.84 6.82 -1.78
CA ASN A 39 3.75 7.63 -2.59
C ASN A 39 5.21 7.43 -2.17
N ARG A 40 5.46 7.27 -0.87
CA ARG A 40 6.79 6.97 -0.33
C ARG A 40 7.24 5.56 -0.75
N LEU A 41 6.40 4.54 -0.55
CA LEU A 41 6.67 3.16 -0.96
C LEU A 41 6.92 3.03 -2.47
N LYS A 42 6.16 3.77 -3.27
CA LYS A 42 6.33 3.84 -4.73
C LYS A 42 7.66 4.49 -5.10
N LYS A 43 8.05 5.58 -4.44
CA LYS A 43 9.36 6.24 -4.63
C LYS A 43 10.51 5.32 -4.22
N GLU A 44 10.33 4.54 -3.16
CA GLU A 44 11.31 3.56 -2.68
C GLU A 44 11.34 2.29 -3.54
N GLY A 45 10.42 2.12 -4.49
CA GLY A 45 10.32 0.92 -5.33
C GLY A 45 9.84 -0.34 -4.57
N LYS A 46 9.27 -0.15 -3.38
CA LYS A 46 8.73 -1.23 -2.52
C LYS A 46 7.40 -1.76 -3.02
N ILE A 47 6.62 -0.93 -3.72
CA ILE A 47 5.36 -1.34 -4.36
C ILE A 47 5.42 -1.10 -5.86
N VAL A 48 4.77 -1.98 -6.61
CA VAL A 48 4.59 -1.86 -8.06
C VAL A 48 3.10 -1.81 -8.40
N SER A 49 2.81 -1.21 -9.56
CA SER A 49 1.44 -1.08 -10.06
C SER A 49 1.26 -2.01 -11.27
N PRO A 50 0.96 -3.30 -11.07
CA PRO A 50 0.79 -4.26 -12.16
C PRO A 50 -0.38 -3.89 -13.07
N LYS A 51 -1.40 -3.25 -12.50
CA LYS A 51 -2.63 -2.85 -13.18
C LYS A 51 -3.02 -1.45 -12.77
N ARG A 52 -3.67 -0.72 -13.67
CA ARG A 52 -4.11 0.66 -13.43
C ARG A 52 -4.97 0.73 -12.15
N CYS A 53 -4.54 1.56 -11.20
CA CYS A 53 -5.16 1.75 -9.88
C CYS A 53 -4.98 0.59 -8.87
N TYR A 54 -4.08 -0.35 -9.13
CA TYR A 54 -3.74 -1.42 -8.21
C TYR A 54 -2.27 -1.34 -7.80
N TRP A 55 -1.99 -1.71 -6.56
CA TRP A 55 -0.67 -1.68 -5.97
C TRP A 55 -0.40 -3.02 -5.30
N GLU A 56 0.78 -3.58 -5.50
CA GLU A 56 1.25 -4.78 -4.80
C GLU A 56 2.67 -4.54 -4.29
N ILE A 57 3.09 -5.31 -3.30
CA ILE A 57 4.49 -5.29 -2.85
C ILE A 57 5.38 -5.87 -3.96
N LYS A 58 6.48 -5.18 -4.25
CA LYS A 58 7.51 -5.70 -5.15
C LYS A 58 8.18 -6.87 -4.45
N LYS A 59 7.82 -8.10 -4.82
CA LYS A 59 8.57 -9.29 -4.46
C LYS A 59 9.69 -9.42 -5.51
N ASP A 60 10.89 -8.94 -5.15
CA ASP A 60 12.13 -9.34 -5.83
C ASP A 60 12.45 -10.79 -5.49
#